data_AF-A0A2N6NA79-F1
#
_entry.id   AF-A0A2N6NA79-F1
#
_cell.length_a   1.000
_cell.length_b   1.000
_cell.length_c   1.000
_cell.angle_alpha   90.00
_cell.angle_beta   90.00
_cell.angle_gamma   90.00
#
_symmetry.space_group_name_H-M   'P 1'
#
loop_
_entity.id
_entity.type
_entity.pdbx_description
1 polymer ?
#
loop_
_entity_poly.entity_id
_entity_poly.type
_entity_poly.pdbx_seq_one_letter_code
_entity_poly.pdbx_strand_id
1 'polypeptide(L)'
;MSGMLKMYWSQNNGRMEETTMELESICSSDDLVTHASLATDKRYLIIVFTTATKKLKVVKLEIQWAGPGAVQEKTQLSLTARLNPSLVEDHLASIDWLQMVDEPSLPEFTSLQALPSIVASIGTPGPPLIIGARARSSGIGGFEMMQTIIDRWECVEQKPAIQKAFEQMRSRRNSVSTTQELPVLTRLKRLDPITINKTVISMQVSQYGKVLILVMSDGSVEHRDRFTFEQLYTTTDDSRISSLAAAGWTFAEDGPCYQAAFSPTQCSIIQTGDDGKLNWRKLQYAQGDIGESNSDGAYSATVAGLAIAAAPCIVTQSNFDDLLAIAHPLAEKKRFASDWIQELIKMLKVQIDYTQESHHESLMRNTPLQFCMSIMNSLGFKGENAPRTFQGKFAYIFLNVRIIVVLATLASNTPPQARDKMSPLDEPGKFFAKHVHYTYAP
;
A
#
# COMPACT_ATOMS: atom_id res chain seq x y z
N MET A 1 -3.88 -23.87 10.75
CA MET A 1 -3.27 -23.69 9.41
C MET A 1 -1.89 -24.32 9.45
N SER A 2 -1.44 -24.98 8.38
CA SER A 2 -0.06 -25.47 8.26
C SER A 2 0.91 -24.29 8.09
N GLY A 3 2.14 -24.41 8.58
CA GLY A 3 3.23 -23.43 8.38
C GLY A 3 3.81 -23.50 6.97
N MET A 4 2.96 -23.54 5.94
CA MET A 4 3.34 -23.77 4.55
C MET A 4 3.32 -22.47 3.76
N LEU A 5 4.45 -22.15 3.12
CA LEU A 5 4.58 -21.07 2.15
C LEU A 5 4.38 -21.62 0.74
N LYS A 6 3.50 -20.99 -0.03
CA LYS A 6 3.27 -21.30 -1.45
C LYS A 6 3.58 -20.09 -2.30
N MET A 7 4.38 -20.29 -3.34
CA MET A 7 4.70 -19.28 -4.34
C MET A 7 4.13 -19.70 -5.70
N TYR A 8 3.22 -18.89 -6.24
CA TYR A 8 2.70 -19.02 -7.60
C TYR A 8 3.48 -18.10 -8.53
N TRP A 9 3.96 -18.63 -9.65
CA TRP A 9 4.80 -17.89 -10.59
C TRP A 9 4.58 -18.38 -12.02
N SER A 10 4.94 -17.58 -13.02
CA SER A 10 4.78 -17.93 -14.44
C SER A 10 6.12 -18.24 -15.10
N GLN A 11 6.19 -19.35 -15.82
CA GLN A 11 7.30 -19.66 -16.71
C GLN A 11 7.30 -18.73 -17.93
N ASN A 12 8.41 -18.62 -18.67
CA ASN A 12 8.53 -17.76 -19.86
C ASN A 12 7.52 -18.11 -20.98
N ASN A 13 6.89 -19.28 -20.93
CA ASN A 13 5.82 -19.70 -21.85
C ASN A 13 4.40 -19.33 -21.35
N GLY A 14 4.28 -18.57 -20.26
CA GLY A 14 3.01 -18.17 -19.66
C GLY A 14 2.33 -19.23 -18.80
N ARG A 15 2.93 -20.42 -18.64
CA ARG A 15 2.39 -21.46 -17.76
C ARG A 15 2.59 -21.08 -16.30
N MET A 16 1.54 -21.13 -15.51
CA MET A 16 1.62 -21.00 -14.04
C MET A 16 2.20 -22.27 -13.42
N GLU A 17 3.15 -22.10 -12.52
CA GLU A 17 3.81 -23.14 -11.72
C GLU A 17 3.71 -22.76 -10.22
N GLU A 18 3.85 -23.77 -9.34
CA GLU A 18 3.79 -23.63 -7.88
C GLU A 18 5.09 -24.16 -7.27
N THR A 19 5.70 -23.39 -6.37
CA THR A 19 6.81 -23.83 -5.51
C THR A 19 6.39 -23.69 -4.06
N THR A 20 6.59 -24.74 -3.27
CA THR A 20 6.10 -24.82 -1.88
C THR A 20 7.26 -25.10 -0.92
N MET A 21 7.21 -24.50 0.26
CA MET A 21 8.18 -24.67 1.35
C MET A 21 7.43 -24.77 2.68
N GLU A 22 7.92 -25.60 3.59
CA GLU A 22 7.46 -25.67 4.97
C GLU A 22 8.34 -24.75 5.83
N LEU A 23 7.75 -23.70 6.40
CA LEU A 23 8.42 -22.75 7.29
C LEU A 23 8.40 -23.20 8.76
N GLU A 24 7.36 -23.96 9.13
CA GLU A 24 7.17 -24.47 10.48
C GLU A 24 6.54 -25.85 10.40
N SER A 25 7.20 -26.84 11.02
CA SER A 25 6.65 -28.18 11.12
C SER A 25 5.67 -28.28 12.28
N ILE A 26 4.41 -28.60 11.94
CA ILE A 26 3.33 -28.68 12.91
C ILE A 26 3.25 -30.10 13.41
N CYS A 27 3.96 -30.38 14.50
CA CYS A 27 3.97 -31.68 15.16
C CYS A 27 2.88 -31.78 16.24
N SER A 28 2.30 -30.65 16.65
CA SER A 28 1.28 -30.55 17.70
C SER A 28 0.29 -29.40 17.46
N SER A 29 -0.84 -29.39 18.19
CA SER A 29 -1.78 -28.25 18.20
C SER A 29 -1.12 -26.94 18.64
N ASP A 30 -0.03 -27.05 19.37
CA ASP A 30 0.69 -25.96 20.01
C ASP A 30 1.60 -25.21 19.01
N ASP A 31 1.85 -25.82 17.85
CA ASP A 31 2.66 -25.28 16.75
C ASP A 31 1.80 -24.62 15.65
N LEU A 32 0.48 -24.51 15.86
CA LEU A 32 -0.42 -23.88 14.89
C LEU A 32 -0.08 -22.41 14.67
N VAL A 33 0.16 -22.03 13.41
CA VAL A 33 0.30 -20.63 13.02
C VAL A 33 -1.04 -19.91 13.19
N THR A 34 -1.04 -18.82 13.96
CA THR A 34 -2.23 -18.00 14.27
C THR A 34 -2.28 -16.72 13.45
N HIS A 35 -1.14 -16.02 13.33
CA HIS A 35 -1.00 -14.81 12.52
C HIS A 35 0.25 -14.91 11.66
N ALA A 36 0.21 -14.33 10.47
CA ALA A 36 1.36 -14.25 9.59
C ALA A 36 1.32 -12.96 8.77
N SER A 37 2.49 -12.41 8.45
CA SER A 37 2.65 -11.28 7.54
C SER A 37 3.96 -11.42 6.77
N LEU A 38 4.00 -10.84 5.58
CA LEU A 38 5.20 -10.82 4.74
C LEU A 38 5.46 -9.41 4.22
N ALA A 39 6.74 -9.08 4.02
CA ALA A 39 7.17 -7.82 3.40
C ALA A 39 8.41 -8.04 2.53
N THR A 40 8.49 -7.33 1.41
CA THR A 40 9.66 -7.36 0.53
C THR A 40 10.69 -6.33 0.99
N ASP A 41 11.85 -6.78 1.45
CA ASP A 41 12.93 -5.90 1.91
C ASP A 41 14.21 -6.11 1.09
N LYS A 42 14.62 -5.07 0.36
CA LYS A 42 15.79 -5.09 -0.54
C LYS A 42 15.71 -6.24 -1.57
N ARG A 43 16.33 -7.39 -1.28
CA ARG A 43 16.41 -8.58 -2.16
C ARG A 43 15.78 -9.83 -1.57
N TYR A 44 15.21 -9.75 -0.37
CA TYR A 44 14.63 -10.87 0.34
C TYR A 44 13.21 -10.52 0.79
N LEU A 45 12.44 -11.55 1.15
CA LEU A 45 11.20 -11.39 1.88
C LEU A 45 11.49 -11.55 3.37
N ILE A 46 10.85 -10.72 4.19
CA ILE A 46 10.77 -10.91 5.63
C ILE A 46 9.39 -11.48 5.91
N ILE A 47 9.38 -12.69 6.46
CA ILE A 47 8.17 -13.40 6.86
C ILE A 47 8.14 -13.43 8.37
N VAL A 48 7.01 -13.02 8.93
CA VAL A 48 6.78 -13.04 10.38
C VAL A 48 5.53 -13.84 10.65
N PHE A 49 5.55 -14.66 11.67
CA PHE A 49 4.38 -15.42 12.08
C PHE A 49 4.40 -15.73 13.56
N THR A 50 3.23 -15.95 14.13
CA THR A 50 3.06 -16.33 15.53
C THR A 50 2.40 -17.69 15.67
N THR A 51 2.86 -18.49 16.62
CA THR A 51 2.28 -19.81 16.92
C THR A 51 1.24 -19.74 18.06
N ALA A 52 0.43 -20.78 18.22
CA ALA A 52 -0.49 -20.95 19.34
C ALA A 52 0.23 -20.97 20.70
N THR A 53 1.48 -21.44 20.72
CA THR A 53 2.42 -21.33 21.85
C THR A 53 3.00 -19.94 22.07
N LYS A 54 2.46 -18.92 21.40
CA LYS A 54 2.82 -17.52 21.64
C LYS A 54 4.30 -17.24 21.37
N LYS A 55 4.84 -17.87 20.33
CA LYS A 55 6.17 -17.57 19.80
C LYS A 55 6.05 -16.71 18.55
N LEU A 56 6.73 -15.58 18.52
CA LEU A 56 6.96 -14.79 17.31
C LEU A 56 8.20 -15.32 16.60
N LYS A 57 8.03 -15.75 15.35
CA LYS A 57 9.10 -16.22 14.49
C LYS A 57 9.31 -15.26 13.32
N VAL A 58 10.57 -15.05 12.97
CA VAL A 58 10.98 -14.17 11.88
C VAL A 58 11.94 -14.92 10.98
N VAL A 59 11.54 -15.04 9.72
CA VAL A 59 12.26 -15.78 8.68
C VAL A 59 12.58 -14.82 7.55
N LYS A 60 13.83 -14.85 7.10
CA LYS A 60 14.26 -14.21 5.87
C LYS A 60 14.21 -15.24 4.74
N LEU A 61 13.59 -14.88 3.63
CA LEU A 61 13.46 -15.75 2.46
C LEU A 61 14.12 -15.13 1.23
N GLU A 62 15.00 -15.88 0.58
CA GLU A 62 15.56 -15.55 -0.72
C GLU A 62 14.97 -16.46 -1.81
N ILE A 63 14.64 -15.87 -2.96
CA ILE A 63 14.12 -16.61 -4.12
C ILE A 63 15.24 -16.75 -5.16
N GLN A 64 15.73 -17.97 -5.34
CA GLN A 64 16.76 -18.31 -6.32
C GLN A 64 16.12 -18.87 -7.59
N TRP A 65 15.89 -18.02 -8.59
CA TRP A 65 15.19 -18.36 -9.85
C TRP A 65 15.89 -19.40 -10.74
N ALA A 66 17.17 -19.67 -10.51
CA ALA A 66 18.01 -20.58 -11.30
C ALA A 66 18.19 -21.98 -10.66
N GLY A 67 17.53 -22.24 -9.54
CA GLY A 67 17.62 -23.50 -8.79
C GLY A 67 18.63 -23.48 -7.64
N PRO A 68 18.66 -24.54 -6.81
CA PRO A 68 19.48 -24.60 -5.60
C PRO A 68 20.97 -24.51 -5.91
N GLY A 69 21.68 -23.58 -5.27
CA GLY A 69 23.14 -23.45 -5.38
C GLY A 69 23.64 -22.77 -6.67
N ALA A 70 22.72 -22.30 -7.52
CA ALA A 70 23.09 -21.46 -8.65
C ALA A 70 23.55 -20.09 -8.14
N VAL A 71 24.83 -19.77 -8.33
CA VAL A 71 25.35 -18.42 -8.07
C VAL A 71 24.70 -17.49 -9.10
N GLN A 72 23.74 -16.69 -8.66
CA GLN A 72 23.30 -15.52 -9.43
C GLN A 72 24.41 -14.48 -9.39
N GLU A 73 25.50 -14.72 -10.12
CA GLU A 73 26.34 -13.62 -10.55
C GLU A 73 25.46 -12.61 -11.30
N LYS A 74 25.88 -11.35 -11.37
CA LYS A 74 25.16 -10.23 -12.02
C LYS A 74 24.78 -10.47 -13.50
N THR A 75 25.04 -11.64 -14.04
CA THR A 75 24.63 -12.13 -15.35
C THR A 75 23.13 -12.40 -15.33
N GLN A 76 22.38 -11.49 -15.94
CA GLN A 76 20.94 -11.63 -16.15
C GLN A 76 20.63 -13.01 -16.73
N LEU A 77 19.69 -13.74 -16.12
CA LEU A 77 19.11 -14.95 -16.71
C LEU A 77 18.63 -14.59 -18.12
N SER A 78 19.03 -15.37 -19.13
CA SER A 78 18.54 -15.20 -20.50
C SER A 78 17.00 -15.17 -20.48
N LEU A 79 16.38 -14.30 -21.28
CA LEU A 79 14.92 -14.22 -21.46
C LEU A 79 14.30 -15.55 -21.92
N THR A 80 15.12 -16.50 -22.37
CA THR A 80 14.71 -17.85 -22.80
C THR A 80 15.04 -18.94 -21.78
N ALA A 81 15.74 -18.64 -20.68
CA ALA A 81 16.14 -19.62 -19.68
C ALA A 81 14.92 -20.14 -18.91
N ARG A 82 14.79 -21.46 -18.80
CA ARG A 82 13.74 -22.08 -17.98
C ARG A 82 13.96 -21.72 -16.51
N LEU A 83 12.98 -21.07 -15.90
CA LEU A 83 12.99 -20.74 -14.48
C LEU A 83 12.76 -22.01 -13.66
N ASN A 84 13.47 -22.13 -12.53
CA ASN A 84 13.32 -23.19 -11.55
C ASN A 84 13.58 -22.60 -10.16
N PRO A 85 12.62 -21.86 -9.58
CA PRO A 85 12.86 -21.14 -8.34
C PRO A 85 13.03 -22.09 -7.15
N SER A 86 14.11 -21.88 -6.41
CA SER A 86 14.32 -22.45 -5.07
C SER A 86 14.05 -21.37 -4.03
N LEU A 87 13.32 -21.75 -2.98
CA LEU A 87 13.11 -20.92 -1.80
C LEU A 87 14.23 -21.25 -0.80
N VAL A 88 14.94 -20.24 -0.30
CA VAL A 88 16.03 -20.41 0.68
C VAL A 88 15.70 -19.59 1.90
N GLU A 89 15.47 -20.26 3.02
CA GLU A 89 15.13 -19.62 4.30
C GLU A 89 16.33 -19.45 5.22
N ASP A 90 16.29 -18.39 6.02
CA ASP A 90 17.21 -18.08 7.10
C ASP A 90 16.39 -17.61 8.31
N HIS A 91 16.34 -18.44 9.35
CA HIS A 91 15.57 -18.18 10.58
C HIS A 91 16.30 -17.14 11.42
N LEU A 92 15.80 -15.90 11.40
CA LEU A 92 16.46 -14.77 12.04
C LEU A 92 16.26 -14.76 13.56
N ALA A 93 15.05 -15.10 14.02
CA ALA A 93 14.72 -15.07 15.44
C ALA A 93 13.44 -15.87 15.77
N SER A 94 13.39 -16.36 17.00
CA SER A 94 12.21 -16.90 17.65
C SER A 94 12.14 -16.34 19.06
N ILE A 95 11.06 -15.61 19.38
CA ILE A 95 10.87 -14.94 20.67
C ILE A 95 9.58 -15.46 21.30
N ASP A 96 9.64 -15.84 22.58
CA ASP A 96 8.44 -16.02 23.39
C ASP A 96 7.93 -14.64 23.81
N TRP A 97 6.77 -14.23 23.30
CA TRP A 97 6.22 -12.92 23.67
C TRP A 97 5.45 -12.96 25.00
N LEU A 98 5.21 -14.15 25.56
CA LEU A 98 4.46 -14.34 26.79
C LEU A 98 5.31 -14.12 28.04
N GLN A 99 6.61 -14.47 28.00
CA GLN A 99 7.57 -14.13 29.07
C GLN A 99 7.78 -12.62 29.28
N MET A 100 6.98 -11.79 28.58
CA MET A 100 7.01 -10.33 28.63
C MET A 100 5.84 -9.74 29.44
N VAL A 101 4.97 -10.56 30.06
CA VAL A 101 3.76 -10.12 30.77
C VAL A 101 3.52 -11.00 32.03
N ASP A 102 3.44 -10.39 33.21
CA ASP A 102 3.31 -11.08 34.53
C ASP A 102 1.86 -11.48 34.93
N GLU A 103 0.89 -11.53 34.02
CA GLU A 103 -0.55 -11.53 34.40
C GLU A 103 -1.40 -12.65 33.74
N PRO A 104 -2.43 -13.19 34.43
CA PRO A 104 -3.17 -14.40 34.04
C PRO A 104 -4.23 -14.22 32.93
N SER A 105 -4.61 -12.99 32.55
CA SER A 105 -5.49 -12.71 31.41
C SER A 105 -4.71 -12.04 30.28
N LEU A 106 -4.01 -12.85 29.49
CA LEU A 106 -3.01 -12.35 28.54
C LEU A 106 -3.68 -11.80 27.27
N PRO A 107 -3.46 -10.52 26.92
CA PRO A 107 -3.97 -9.95 25.66
C PRO A 107 -3.41 -10.71 24.46
N GLU A 108 -4.28 -11.14 23.56
CA GLU A 108 -3.93 -11.90 22.36
C GLU A 108 -3.59 -10.96 21.19
N PHE A 109 -2.77 -11.44 20.25
CA PHE A 109 -2.57 -10.70 18.99
C PHE A 109 -3.90 -10.59 18.26
N THR A 110 -4.27 -9.37 17.89
CA THR A 110 -5.36 -9.09 16.94
C THR A 110 -4.83 -8.86 15.54
N SER A 111 -3.57 -8.43 15.42
CA SER A 111 -2.94 -8.16 14.13
C SER A 111 -1.41 -8.25 14.23
N LEU A 112 -0.79 -8.70 13.14
CA LEU A 112 0.66 -8.78 12.97
C LEU A 112 1.02 -8.26 11.58
N GLN A 113 2.00 -7.37 11.50
CA GLN A 113 2.43 -6.75 10.26
C GLN A 113 3.97 -6.68 10.17
N ALA A 114 4.51 -7.20 9.06
CA ALA A 114 5.89 -6.97 8.65
C ALA A 114 5.93 -5.77 7.70
N LEU A 115 6.89 -4.88 7.88
CA LEU A 115 7.07 -3.69 7.07
C LEU A 115 8.53 -3.60 6.58
N PRO A 116 8.75 -3.31 5.29
CA PRO A 116 10.09 -3.33 4.70
C PRO A 116 10.89 -2.08 5.05
N SER A 117 12.21 -2.09 4.87
CA SER A 117 13.02 -0.87 5.02
C SER A 117 12.51 0.23 4.11
N ILE A 118 12.47 1.47 4.61
CA ILE A 118 12.11 2.65 3.81
C ILE A 118 13.11 3.76 4.05
N VAL A 119 13.33 4.61 3.04
CA VAL A 119 14.19 5.78 3.19
C VAL A 119 13.50 6.77 4.14
N ALA A 120 14.09 7.00 5.31
CA ALA A 120 13.61 8.00 6.26
C ALA A 120 13.83 9.41 5.68
N SER A 121 13.15 10.42 6.23
CA SER A 121 13.27 11.83 5.83
C SER A 121 14.72 12.37 5.89
N ILE A 122 15.60 11.73 6.67
CA ILE A 122 17.01 12.09 6.89
C ILE A 122 17.95 11.37 5.88
N GLY A 123 17.40 10.65 4.90
CA GLY A 123 18.18 9.99 3.83
C GLY A 123 18.83 8.67 4.22
N THR A 124 18.91 8.34 5.52
CA THR A 124 19.27 6.99 5.98
C THR A 124 18.04 6.07 5.89
N PRO A 125 18.17 4.86 5.32
CA PRO A 125 17.08 3.90 5.33
C PRO A 125 16.83 3.43 6.77
N GLY A 126 15.58 3.57 7.22
CA GLY A 126 15.13 2.97 8.46
C GLY A 126 15.03 1.45 8.32
N PRO A 127 15.29 0.68 9.40
CA PRO A 127 15.28 -0.77 9.34
C PRO A 127 13.87 -1.31 9.04
N PRO A 128 13.75 -2.58 8.60
CA PRO A 128 12.47 -3.27 8.59
C PRO A 128 11.86 -3.30 9.97
N LEU A 129 10.54 -3.19 10.04
CA LEU A 129 9.80 -3.08 11.29
C LEU A 129 8.74 -4.17 11.34
N ILE A 130 8.64 -4.84 12.48
CA ILE A 130 7.58 -5.79 12.79
C ILE A 130 6.69 -5.10 13.82
N ILE A 131 5.39 -5.08 13.58
CA ILE A 131 4.39 -4.48 14.46
C ILE A 131 3.37 -5.55 14.81
N GLY A 132 3.14 -5.75 16.10
CA GLY A 132 2.08 -6.61 16.60
C GLY A 132 1.13 -5.82 17.48
N ALA A 133 -0.16 -5.88 17.18
CA ALA A 133 -1.21 -5.30 18.01
C ALA A 133 -1.84 -6.38 18.88
N ARG A 134 -1.88 -6.17 20.19
CA ARG A 134 -2.51 -7.06 21.16
C ARG A 134 -3.64 -6.33 21.86
N ALA A 135 -4.81 -6.96 21.96
CA ALA A 135 -5.96 -6.39 22.67
C ALA A 135 -6.43 -7.33 23.78
N ARG A 136 -7.02 -6.75 24.82
CA ARG A 136 -7.74 -7.52 25.84
C ARG A 136 -9.17 -7.74 25.39
N SER A 137 -9.63 -9.00 25.43
CA SER A 137 -11.06 -9.27 25.42
C SER A 137 -11.59 -9.00 26.82
N SER A 138 -12.46 -8.00 26.99
CA SER A 138 -13.16 -7.85 28.27
C SER A 138 -14.06 -9.07 28.43
N GLY A 139 -13.84 -9.86 29.48
CA GLY A 139 -14.80 -10.89 29.87
C GLY A 139 -16.21 -10.32 30.03
N ILE A 140 -17.21 -11.21 30.04
CA ILE A 140 -18.60 -10.88 30.30
C ILE A 140 -18.68 -10.04 31.60
N GLY A 141 -19.02 -8.76 31.48
CA GLY A 141 -19.44 -7.94 32.61
C GLY A 141 -18.44 -6.95 33.21
N GLY A 142 -17.46 -6.43 32.48
CA GLY A 142 -16.62 -5.32 32.98
C GLY A 142 -16.14 -4.38 31.88
N PHE A 143 -16.57 -3.12 31.92
CA PHE A 143 -16.06 -1.99 31.11
C PHE A 143 -14.63 -1.58 31.51
N GLU A 144 -13.72 -2.53 31.77
CA GLU A 144 -12.30 -2.18 31.81
C GLU A 144 -11.91 -1.75 30.41
N MET A 145 -11.40 -0.51 30.30
CA MET A 145 -11.14 0.14 29.01
C MET A 145 -10.47 -0.80 28.02
N MET A 146 -11.14 -1.02 26.90
CA MET A 146 -10.60 -1.73 25.74
C MET A 146 -9.30 -1.04 25.30
N GLN A 147 -8.16 -1.64 25.66
CA GLN A 147 -6.84 -1.13 25.37
C GLN A 147 -6.13 -2.06 24.38
N THR A 148 -5.44 -1.45 23.42
CA THR A 148 -4.48 -2.14 22.56
C THR A 148 -3.06 -1.80 22.98
N ILE A 149 -2.23 -2.83 23.08
CA ILE A 149 -0.79 -2.71 23.25
C ILE A 149 -0.13 -3.03 21.90
N ILE A 150 0.65 -2.09 21.40
CA ILE A 150 1.43 -2.21 20.18
C ILE A 150 2.88 -2.55 20.54
N ASP A 151 3.32 -3.75 20.22
CA ASP A 151 4.72 -4.15 20.28
C ASP A 151 5.39 -3.93 18.92
N ARG A 152 6.66 -3.49 18.98
CA ARG A 152 7.44 -3.15 17.79
C ARG A 152 8.84 -3.75 17.87
N TRP A 153 9.33 -4.28 16.76
CA TRP A 153 10.68 -4.83 16.64
C TRP A 153 11.37 -4.36 15.36
N GLU A 154 12.58 -3.84 15.49
CA GLU A 154 13.44 -3.48 14.35
C GLU A 154 14.32 -4.67 13.97
N CYS A 155 14.39 -4.99 12.68
CA CYS A 155 15.38 -5.93 12.15
C CYS A 155 16.70 -5.17 11.93
N VAL A 156 17.66 -5.34 12.83
CA VAL A 156 18.95 -4.61 12.80
C VAL A 156 20.07 -5.54 12.40
N GLU A 157 20.87 -5.11 11.43
CA GLU A 157 22.13 -5.77 11.07
C GLU A 157 23.19 -5.46 12.14
N GLN A 158 23.68 -6.50 12.83
CA GLN A 158 24.75 -6.39 13.80
C GLN A 158 25.99 -7.15 13.30
N LYS A 159 27.11 -6.44 13.16
CA LYS A 159 28.42 -7.09 13.05
C LYS A 159 28.77 -7.66 14.43
N PRO A 160 28.93 -8.98 14.59
CA PRO A 160 29.30 -9.54 15.87
C PRO A 160 30.69 -9.03 16.27
N ALA A 161 30.75 -8.26 17.36
CA ALA A 161 32.02 -7.93 18.00
C ALA A 161 32.49 -9.16 18.78
N ILE A 162 33.68 -9.66 18.47
CA ILE A 162 34.31 -10.73 19.25
C ILE A 162 34.44 -10.23 20.69
N GLN A 163 33.94 -11.00 21.67
CA GLN A 163 34.19 -10.71 23.08
C GLN A 163 35.71 -10.63 23.31
N LYS A 164 36.21 -9.56 23.94
CA LYS A 164 37.64 -9.34 24.23
C LYS A 164 38.35 -10.54 24.88
N ALA A 165 37.62 -11.40 25.58
CA ALA A 165 38.12 -12.66 26.15
C ALA A 165 38.61 -13.68 25.10
N PHE A 166 38.01 -13.71 23.91
CA PHE A 166 38.43 -14.60 22.82
C PHE A 166 39.60 -14.05 22.00
N GLU A 167 39.81 -12.73 22.01
CA GLU A 167 41.02 -12.12 21.44
C GLU A 167 42.28 -12.60 22.18
N GLN A 168 42.20 -12.79 23.50
CA GLN A 168 43.30 -13.32 24.32
C GLN A 168 43.65 -14.78 24.02
N MET A 169 42.71 -15.59 23.51
CA MET A 169 42.96 -16.98 23.11
C MET A 169 43.58 -17.12 21.71
N ARG A 170 43.50 -16.09 20.85
CA ARG A 170 44.14 -16.10 19.52
C ARG A 170 45.67 -16.03 19.57
N SER A 171 46.25 -15.55 20.68
CA SER A 171 47.70 -15.39 20.82
C SER A 171 48.49 -16.70 20.92
N ARG A 172 47.84 -17.88 21.01
CA ARG A 172 48.52 -19.18 21.23
C ARG A 172 48.55 -20.13 20.04
N ARG A 173 48.06 -19.75 18.86
CA ARG A 173 48.20 -20.58 17.64
C ARG A 173 48.83 -19.78 16.51
N ASN A 174 50.09 -20.10 16.21
CA ASN A 174 50.74 -19.76 14.95
C ASN A 174 50.09 -20.57 13.82
N SER A 175 48.98 -20.06 13.30
CA SER A 175 48.43 -20.52 12.03
C SER A 175 47.88 -19.29 11.32
N VAL A 176 48.35 -19.06 10.09
CA VAL A 176 47.89 -18.01 9.18
C VAL A 176 46.36 -18.08 9.08
N SER A 177 45.68 -17.19 9.79
CA SER A 177 44.23 -17.05 9.68
C SER A 177 43.93 -15.86 8.80
N THR A 178 43.49 -16.14 7.57
CA THR A 178 42.69 -15.24 6.75
C THR A 178 41.68 -14.54 7.66
N THR A 179 41.64 -13.21 7.65
CA THR A 179 40.66 -12.42 8.39
C THR A 179 39.28 -12.72 7.82
N GLN A 180 38.66 -13.82 8.24
CA GLN A 180 37.29 -14.15 7.92
C GLN A 180 36.43 -13.11 8.63
N GLU A 181 35.98 -12.10 7.91
CA GLU A 181 34.96 -11.18 8.40
C GLU A 181 33.76 -12.04 8.83
N LEU A 182 33.41 -11.94 10.12
CA LEU A 182 32.26 -12.67 10.64
C LEU A 182 31.00 -12.23 9.89
N PRO A 183 30.09 -13.16 9.57
CA PRO A 183 28.87 -12.82 8.84
C PRO A 183 28.06 -11.79 9.64
N VAL A 184 27.50 -10.81 8.92
CA VAL A 184 26.55 -9.84 9.48
C VAL A 184 25.31 -10.60 9.90
N LEU A 185 24.99 -10.58 11.19
CA LEU A 185 23.80 -11.25 11.72
C LEU A 185 22.66 -10.24 11.81
N THR A 186 21.48 -10.61 11.34
CA THR A 186 20.27 -9.81 11.58
C THR A 186 19.69 -10.20 12.93
N ARG A 187 19.43 -9.22 13.80
CA ARG A 187 18.81 -9.42 15.11
C ARG A 187 17.55 -8.58 15.24
N LEU A 188 16.61 -9.06 16.04
CA LEU A 188 15.44 -8.29 16.43
C LEU A 188 15.75 -7.43 17.65
N LYS A 189 15.61 -6.12 17.48
CA LYS A 189 15.68 -5.14 18.57
C LYS A 189 14.25 -4.73 18.92
N ARG A 190 13.80 -5.09 20.11
CA ARG A 190 12.50 -4.65 20.64
C ARG A 190 12.55 -3.14 20.93
N LEU A 191 11.47 -2.44 20.60
CA LEU A 191 11.22 -1.06 21.01
C LEU A 191 10.20 -1.02 22.14
N ASP A 192 10.10 0.13 22.82
CA ASP A 192 9.13 0.30 23.89
C ASP A 192 7.69 0.11 23.38
N PRO A 193 6.87 -0.66 24.11
CA PRO A 193 5.48 -0.91 23.74
C PRO A 193 4.66 0.36 23.90
N ILE A 194 3.64 0.51 23.06
CA ILE A 194 2.75 1.67 23.07
C ILE A 194 1.35 1.23 23.42
N THR A 195 0.72 1.93 24.37
CA THR A 195 -0.66 1.65 24.77
C THR A 195 -1.59 2.67 24.12
N ILE A 196 -2.65 2.18 23.48
CA ILE A 196 -3.72 2.96 22.89
C ILE A 196 -4.99 2.65 23.69
N ASN A 197 -5.69 3.69 24.15
CA ASN A 197 -6.94 3.57 24.92
C ASN A 197 -8.17 3.29 24.04
N LYS A 198 -7.98 2.49 22.98
CA LYS A 198 -8.99 1.99 22.05
C LYS A 198 -8.54 0.62 21.55
N THR A 199 -9.48 -0.20 21.09
CA THR A 199 -9.13 -1.46 20.39
C THR A 199 -8.79 -1.18 18.94
N VAL A 200 -7.57 -1.50 18.52
CA VAL A 200 -7.19 -1.48 17.10
C VAL A 200 -7.69 -2.76 16.44
N ILE A 201 -8.55 -2.61 15.43
CA ILE A 201 -9.13 -3.72 14.66
C ILE A 201 -8.42 -3.94 13.32
N SER A 202 -7.71 -2.93 12.81
CA SER A 202 -7.03 -3.00 11.52
C SER A 202 -5.84 -2.05 11.48
N MET A 203 -4.77 -2.48 10.80
CA MET A 203 -3.57 -1.69 10.55
C MET A 203 -3.24 -1.71 9.06
N GLN A 204 -2.98 -0.54 8.49
CA GLN A 204 -2.54 -0.39 7.11
C GLN A 204 -1.38 0.61 7.02
N VAL A 205 -0.73 0.65 5.86
CA VAL A 205 0.33 1.61 5.57
C VAL A 205 -0.02 2.51 4.40
N SER A 206 0.47 3.74 4.45
CA SER A 206 0.34 4.72 3.37
C SER A 206 1.65 5.46 3.13
N GLN A 207 1.67 6.32 2.09
CA GLN A 207 2.80 7.18 1.76
C GLN A 207 4.12 6.42 1.65
N TYR A 208 4.12 5.37 0.82
CA TYR A 208 5.28 4.49 0.61
C TYR A 208 5.79 3.86 1.92
N GLY A 209 4.88 3.54 2.84
CA GLY A 209 5.18 2.91 4.11
C GLY A 209 5.59 3.86 5.22
N LYS A 210 5.58 5.18 5.01
CA LYS A 210 5.97 6.18 6.02
C LYS A 210 4.93 6.37 7.11
N VAL A 211 3.67 6.18 6.79
CA VAL A 211 2.55 6.44 7.69
C VAL A 211 1.81 5.13 7.98
N LEU A 212 1.56 4.88 9.26
CA LEU A 212 0.70 3.82 9.75
C LEU A 212 -0.72 4.37 9.90
N ILE A 213 -1.70 3.62 9.43
CA ILE A 213 -3.13 3.90 9.60
C ILE A 213 -3.69 2.85 10.54
N LEU A 214 -4.26 3.30 11.66
CA LEU A 214 -4.91 2.46 12.66
C LEU A 214 -6.42 2.70 12.59
N VAL A 215 -7.20 1.64 12.43
CA VAL A 215 -8.66 1.69 12.56
C VAL A 215 -9.05 1.12 13.90
N MET A 216 -9.88 1.87 14.61
CA MET A 216 -10.32 1.55 15.96
C MET A 216 -11.70 0.89 15.95
N SER A 217 -12.04 0.22 17.05
CA SER A 217 -13.34 -0.43 17.26
C SER A 217 -14.51 0.54 17.38
N ASP A 218 -14.27 1.84 17.53
CA ASP A 218 -15.27 2.91 17.49
C ASP A 218 -15.36 3.58 16.10
N GLY A 219 -14.77 2.94 15.09
CA GLY A 219 -14.78 3.43 13.71
C GLY A 219 -13.85 4.61 13.44
N SER A 220 -13.17 5.16 14.47
CA SER A 220 -12.19 6.22 14.30
C SER A 220 -10.91 5.73 13.61
N VAL A 221 -10.21 6.66 12.95
CA VAL A 221 -8.99 6.38 12.17
C VAL A 221 -7.87 7.29 12.64
N GLU A 222 -6.76 6.71 13.10
CA GLU A 222 -5.56 7.44 13.47
C GLU A 222 -4.44 7.23 12.44
N HIS A 223 -3.70 8.30 12.15
CA HIS A 223 -2.49 8.25 11.35
C HIS A 223 -1.30 8.45 12.28
N ARG A 224 -0.25 7.63 12.15
CA ARG A 224 0.95 7.72 12.97
C ARG A 224 2.22 7.62 12.13
N ASP A 225 3.26 8.34 12.52
CA ASP A 225 4.59 8.15 11.91
C ASP A 225 5.05 6.71 12.17
N ARG A 226 5.59 6.05 11.15
CA ARG A 226 5.96 4.64 11.28
C ARG A 226 7.04 4.39 12.34
N PHE A 227 8.00 5.29 12.51
CA PHE A 227 9.17 5.07 13.37
C PHE A 227 8.97 5.68 14.76
N THR A 228 8.56 6.94 14.84
CA THR A 228 8.30 7.61 16.13
C THR A 228 6.98 7.16 16.74
N PHE A 229 6.02 6.73 15.92
CA PHE A 229 4.65 6.38 16.33
C PHE A 229 3.88 7.57 16.94
N GLU A 230 4.36 8.78 16.70
CA GLU A 230 3.63 10.01 17.00
C GLU A 230 2.42 10.14 16.10
N GLN A 231 1.32 10.63 16.64
CA GLN A 231 0.10 10.87 15.88
C GLN A 231 0.32 12.02 14.89
N LEU A 232 -0.07 11.79 13.65
CA LEU A 232 0.02 12.73 12.55
C LEU A 232 -1.32 13.45 12.35
N TYR A 233 -1.27 14.60 11.70
CA TYR A 233 -2.43 15.40 11.29
C TYR A 233 -3.29 15.92 12.45
N THR A 234 -2.69 16.06 13.63
CA THR A 234 -3.32 16.74 14.78
C THR A 234 -3.44 18.25 14.56
N THR A 235 -2.60 18.80 13.67
CA THR A 235 -2.61 20.21 13.25
C THR A 235 -2.45 20.28 11.73
N THR A 236 -3.09 21.26 11.10
CA THR A 236 -2.95 21.52 9.66
C THR A 236 -1.75 22.43 9.39
N ASP A 237 -0.90 22.03 8.45
CA ASP A 237 0.17 22.86 7.89
C ASP A 237 -0.06 22.98 6.37
N ASP A 238 -0.73 24.06 5.99
CA ASP A 238 -1.12 24.32 4.60
C ASP A 238 0.09 24.49 3.66
N SER A 239 1.31 24.68 4.21
CA SER A 239 2.54 24.78 3.42
C SER A 239 3.12 23.43 3.00
N ARG A 240 2.70 22.33 3.66
CA ARG A 240 3.26 20.98 3.46
C ARG A 240 2.17 19.91 3.47
N ILE A 241 1.54 19.75 2.31
CA ILE A 241 0.52 18.73 2.11
C ILE A 241 1.13 17.45 1.53
N SER A 242 0.94 16.33 2.24
CA SER A 242 1.33 14.99 1.78
C SER A 242 0.15 14.03 1.57
N SER A 243 -1.06 14.43 1.97
CA SER A 243 -2.30 13.68 1.82
C SER A 243 -3.51 14.58 2.09
N LEU A 244 -4.72 14.12 1.78
CA LEU A 244 -5.95 14.81 2.19
C LEU A 244 -6.07 14.93 3.72
N ALA A 245 -5.59 13.94 4.48
CA ALA A 245 -5.58 14.01 5.94
C ALA A 245 -4.71 15.16 6.45
N ALA A 246 -3.56 15.42 5.80
CA ALA A 246 -2.74 16.60 6.09
C ALA A 246 -3.44 17.92 5.79
N ALA A 247 -4.37 17.92 4.81
CA ALA A 247 -5.21 19.06 4.46
C ALA A 247 -6.47 19.18 5.35
N GLY A 248 -6.58 18.41 6.45
CA GLY A 248 -7.69 18.50 7.40
C GLY A 248 -8.92 17.65 7.06
N TRP A 249 -8.83 16.77 6.05
CA TRP A 249 -9.90 15.82 5.73
C TRP A 249 -9.84 14.60 6.64
N THR A 250 -10.97 14.21 7.21
CA THR A 250 -11.04 13.11 8.18
C THR A 250 -12.22 12.19 7.89
N PHE A 251 -12.17 10.96 8.39
CA PHE A 251 -13.37 10.13 8.48
C PHE A 251 -14.17 10.60 9.69
N ALA A 252 -15.48 10.80 9.52
CA ALA A 252 -16.35 11.04 10.66
C ALA A 252 -16.23 9.90 11.67
N GLU A 253 -16.43 10.16 12.95
CA GLU A 253 -16.55 9.08 13.94
C GLU A 253 -17.96 8.47 13.83
N ASP A 254 -18.06 7.15 13.75
CA ASP A 254 -19.34 6.49 13.54
C ASP A 254 -19.36 5.12 14.21
N GLY A 255 -19.83 5.11 15.46
CA GLY A 255 -20.28 3.92 16.17
C GLY A 255 -19.30 2.73 16.23
N PRO A 256 -19.80 1.57 16.68
CA PRO A 256 -19.01 0.34 16.73
C PRO A 256 -18.55 -0.11 15.33
N CYS A 257 -17.30 -0.54 15.23
CA CYS A 257 -16.69 -1.08 14.02
C CYS A 257 -15.96 -2.38 14.32
N TYR A 258 -16.29 -3.44 13.57
CA TYR A 258 -15.68 -4.77 13.72
C TYR A 258 -14.65 -5.06 12.64
N GLN A 259 -14.93 -4.62 11.42
CA GLN A 259 -14.05 -4.80 10.28
C GLN A 259 -14.06 -3.54 9.41
N ALA A 260 -12.90 -3.22 8.85
CA ALA A 260 -12.71 -2.08 7.99
C ALA A 260 -11.78 -2.40 6.82
N ALA A 261 -12.08 -1.87 5.64
CA ALA A 261 -11.23 -1.94 4.46
C ALA A 261 -11.21 -0.60 3.73
N PHE A 262 -10.01 -0.04 3.53
CA PHE A 262 -9.84 1.17 2.75
C PHE A 262 -9.87 0.90 1.25
N SER A 263 -10.31 1.90 0.50
CA SER A 263 -10.06 1.96 -0.94
C SER A 263 -8.55 2.10 -1.24
N PRO A 264 -8.12 1.81 -2.47
CA PRO A 264 -6.71 1.99 -2.86
C PRO A 264 -6.17 3.43 -2.71
N THR A 265 -7.05 4.43 -2.84
CA THR A 265 -6.71 5.85 -2.63
C THR A 265 -6.73 6.25 -1.15
N GLN A 266 -7.22 5.38 -0.26
CA GLN A 266 -7.44 5.62 1.17
C GLN A 266 -8.37 6.81 1.46
N CYS A 267 -9.11 7.24 0.45
CA CYS A 267 -10.05 8.35 0.52
C CYS A 267 -11.46 7.88 0.96
N SER A 268 -11.69 6.57 0.91
CA SER A 268 -12.89 5.96 1.45
C SER A 268 -12.59 4.66 2.19
N ILE A 269 -13.52 4.26 3.04
CA ILE A 269 -13.47 3.08 3.87
C ILE A 269 -14.84 2.39 3.84
N ILE A 270 -14.84 1.07 3.77
CA ILE A 270 -16.02 0.24 4.02
C ILE A 270 -15.87 -0.38 5.39
N GLN A 271 -16.92 -0.32 6.20
CA GLN A 271 -16.93 -0.86 7.55
C GLN A 271 -18.18 -1.68 7.84
N THR A 272 -18.07 -2.54 8.85
CA THR A 272 -19.20 -3.28 9.44
C THR A 272 -19.36 -2.90 10.90
N GLY A 273 -20.59 -2.62 11.32
CA GLY A 273 -20.95 -2.31 12.71
C GLY A 273 -21.89 -3.36 13.32
N ASP A 274 -22.57 -3.02 14.42
CA ASP A 274 -23.44 -3.93 15.18
C ASP A 274 -24.63 -4.49 14.38
N ASP A 275 -25.10 -3.74 13.39
CA ASP A 275 -26.24 -4.14 12.56
C ASP A 275 -25.85 -5.13 11.44
N GLY A 276 -24.56 -5.47 11.35
CA GLY A 276 -24.00 -6.35 10.32
C GLY A 276 -24.05 -5.78 8.91
N LYS A 277 -24.43 -4.50 8.73
CA LYS A 277 -24.50 -3.88 7.42
C LYS A 277 -23.14 -3.31 7.03
N LEU A 278 -22.93 -3.23 5.71
CA LEU A 278 -21.78 -2.56 5.14
C LEU A 278 -22.06 -1.06 5.00
N ASN A 279 -21.25 -0.26 5.67
CA ASN A 279 -21.29 1.19 5.60
C ASN A 279 -20.10 1.70 4.80
N TRP A 280 -20.37 2.39 3.69
CA TRP A 280 -19.34 3.09 2.91
C TRP A 280 -19.22 4.53 3.42
N ARG A 281 -18.00 4.94 3.74
CA ARG A 281 -17.68 6.30 4.21
C ARG A 281 -16.53 6.86 3.41
N LYS A 282 -16.63 8.14 3.05
CA LYS A 282 -15.57 8.91 2.40
C LYS A 282 -15.05 9.97 3.35
N LEU A 283 -13.84 10.47 3.08
CA LEU A 283 -13.30 11.61 3.81
C LEU A 283 -14.24 12.82 3.73
N GLN A 284 -14.28 13.57 4.82
CA GLN A 284 -15.05 14.80 4.97
C GLN A 284 -14.17 15.91 5.54
N TYR A 285 -14.43 17.14 5.14
CA TYR A 285 -13.73 18.30 5.69
C TYR A 285 -14.48 18.81 6.92
N ALA A 286 -14.01 18.42 8.11
CA ALA A 286 -14.72 18.67 9.37
C ALA A 286 -14.75 20.16 9.77
N GLN A 287 -13.85 20.99 9.21
CA GLN A 287 -13.72 22.41 9.56
C GLN A 287 -14.71 23.33 8.80
N GLY A 288 -15.63 22.77 8.00
CA GLY A 288 -16.69 23.52 7.32
C GLY A 288 -16.42 23.73 5.84
N ASP A 289 -16.41 24.98 5.37
CA ASP A 289 -16.08 25.31 3.97
C ASP A 289 -14.57 25.50 3.80
N ILE A 290 -14.02 25.02 2.67
CA ILE A 290 -12.59 25.12 2.34
C ILE A 290 -12.20 26.48 1.74
N GLY A 291 -13.17 27.35 1.44
CA GLY A 291 -12.94 28.61 0.72
C GLY A 291 -13.21 28.51 -0.78
N GLU A 292 -12.96 29.57 -1.54
CA GLU A 292 -13.39 29.70 -2.95
C GLU A 292 -12.24 29.71 -3.95
N SER A 293 -11.00 29.92 -3.49
CA SER A 293 -9.85 30.01 -4.40
C SER A 293 -8.52 29.66 -3.73
N ASN A 294 -7.45 29.58 -4.53
CA ASN A 294 -6.09 29.32 -4.04
C ASN A 294 -5.52 30.38 -3.07
N SER A 295 -6.21 31.50 -2.84
CA SER A 295 -5.85 32.42 -1.75
C SER A 295 -6.19 31.85 -0.37
N ASP A 296 -7.15 30.92 -0.31
CA ASP A 296 -7.58 30.27 0.92
C ASP A 296 -6.70 29.03 1.15
N GLY A 297 -6.07 28.95 2.33
CA GLY A 297 -5.12 27.88 2.67
C GLY A 297 -5.75 26.49 2.56
N ALA A 298 -6.94 26.30 3.13
CA ALA A 298 -7.70 25.06 3.07
C ALA A 298 -8.09 24.63 1.64
N TYR A 299 -8.46 25.57 0.77
CA TYR A 299 -8.78 25.30 -0.63
C TYR A 299 -7.52 24.82 -1.37
N SER A 300 -6.42 25.57 -1.25
CA SER A 300 -5.16 25.21 -1.92
C SER A 300 -4.63 23.87 -1.41
N ALA A 301 -4.69 23.64 -0.09
CA ALA A 301 -4.31 22.39 0.54
C ALA A 301 -5.17 21.20 0.06
N THR A 302 -6.48 21.40 -0.07
CA THR A 302 -7.39 20.38 -0.61
C THR A 302 -7.06 20.05 -2.06
N VAL A 303 -6.85 21.06 -2.90
CA VAL A 303 -6.46 20.86 -4.31
C VAL A 303 -5.16 20.07 -4.41
N ALA A 304 -4.16 20.40 -3.60
CA ALA A 304 -2.90 19.67 -3.54
C ALA A 304 -3.09 18.22 -3.05
N GLY A 305 -3.87 18.01 -1.99
CA GLY A 305 -4.17 16.69 -1.43
C GLY A 305 -4.90 15.78 -2.42
N LEU A 306 -5.89 16.30 -3.14
CA LEU A 306 -6.58 15.58 -4.21
C LEU A 306 -5.64 15.23 -5.37
N ALA A 307 -4.75 16.14 -5.75
CA ALA A 307 -3.75 15.88 -6.78
C ALA A 307 -2.82 14.73 -6.35
N ILE A 308 -2.26 14.79 -5.13
CA ILE A 308 -1.39 13.75 -4.57
C ILE A 308 -2.09 12.38 -4.52
N ALA A 309 -3.37 12.34 -4.16
CA ALA A 309 -4.15 11.09 -4.13
C ALA A 309 -4.43 10.53 -5.54
N ALA A 310 -4.71 11.39 -6.52
CA ALA A 310 -4.99 10.98 -7.90
C ALA A 310 -3.74 10.53 -8.68
N ALA A 311 -2.58 11.15 -8.47
CA ALA A 311 -1.38 10.89 -9.28
C ALA A 311 -0.98 9.41 -9.39
N PRO A 312 -0.84 8.67 -8.27
CA PRO A 312 -0.47 7.26 -8.31
C PRO A 312 -1.51 6.43 -9.08
N CYS A 313 -2.79 6.75 -8.96
CA CYS A 313 -3.86 6.07 -9.68
C CYS A 313 -3.79 6.36 -11.18
N ILE A 314 -3.46 7.59 -11.59
CA ILE A 314 -3.26 7.95 -13.00
C ILE A 314 -2.07 7.20 -13.60
N VAL A 315 -0.95 7.12 -12.88
CA VAL A 315 0.27 6.44 -13.35
C VAL A 315 0.07 4.92 -13.43
N THR A 316 -0.60 4.33 -12.44
CA THR A 316 -0.89 2.88 -12.39
C THR A 316 -2.16 2.49 -13.14
N GLN A 317 -2.87 3.48 -13.72
CA GLN A 317 -4.16 3.30 -14.38
C GLN A 317 -5.19 2.58 -13.48
N SER A 318 -5.24 2.96 -12.21
CA SER A 318 -6.16 2.42 -11.21
C SER A 318 -7.42 3.28 -11.10
N ASN A 319 -8.51 2.70 -10.60
CA ASN A 319 -9.74 3.44 -10.30
C ASN A 319 -9.52 4.40 -9.11
N PHE A 320 -10.18 5.55 -9.13
CA PHE A 320 -10.19 6.55 -8.04
C PHE A 320 -11.56 7.25 -7.93
N ASP A 321 -12.65 6.52 -8.17
CA ASP A 321 -14.01 7.08 -8.18
C ASP A 321 -14.41 7.64 -6.81
N ASP A 322 -13.86 7.09 -5.73
CA ASP A 322 -14.09 7.60 -4.39
C ASP A 322 -13.48 8.99 -4.15
N LEU A 323 -12.35 9.28 -4.79
CA LEU A 323 -11.77 10.63 -4.83
C LEU A 323 -12.68 11.61 -5.59
N LEU A 324 -13.30 11.15 -6.69
CA LEU A 324 -14.27 11.94 -7.42
C LEU A 324 -15.55 12.17 -6.60
N ALA A 325 -15.98 11.19 -5.80
CA ALA A 325 -17.09 11.37 -4.87
C ALA A 325 -16.80 12.43 -3.78
N ILE A 326 -15.55 12.60 -3.37
CA ILE A 326 -15.12 13.69 -2.48
C ILE A 326 -15.07 15.02 -3.21
N ALA A 327 -14.54 15.04 -4.44
CA ALA A 327 -14.35 16.25 -5.21
C ALA A 327 -15.65 16.80 -5.84
N HIS A 328 -16.67 15.96 -6.03
CA HIS A 328 -17.90 16.35 -6.73
C HIS A 328 -18.65 17.54 -6.08
N PRO A 329 -18.87 17.58 -4.75
CA PRO A 329 -19.47 18.75 -4.10
C PRO A 329 -18.65 20.04 -4.27
N LEU A 330 -17.32 19.91 -4.41
CA LEU A 330 -16.42 21.05 -4.59
C LEU A 330 -16.46 21.60 -6.03
N ALA A 331 -17.02 20.85 -6.99
CA ALA A 331 -17.14 21.28 -8.38
C ALA A 331 -18.10 22.46 -8.58
N GLU A 332 -18.93 22.78 -7.59
CA GLU A 332 -19.76 23.99 -7.59
C GLU A 332 -18.94 25.27 -7.47
N LYS A 333 -17.74 25.19 -6.87
CA LYS A 333 -16.82 26.32 -6.75
C LYS A 333 -16.25 26.68 -8.12
N LYS A 334 -16.29 27.97 -8.44
CA LYS A 334 -16.15 28.51 -9.81
C LYS A 334 -14.92 28.00 -10.58
N ARG A 335 -13.79 27.79 -9.89
CA ARG A 335 -12.50 27.42 -10.51
C ARG A 335 -11.98 26.05 -10.11
N PHE A 336 -12.68 25.34 -9.23
CA PHE A 336 -12.15 24.14 -8.58
C PHE A 336 -11.67 23.06 -9.54
N ALA A 337 -12.50 22.68 -10.51
CA ALA A 337 -12.11 21.70 -11.53
C ALA A 337 -10.87 22.17 -12.31
N SER A 338 -10.78 23.46 -12.66
CA SER A 338 -9.63 24.00 -13.39
C SER A 338 -8.36 24.00 -12.54
N ASP A 339 -8.47 24.40 -11.27
CA ASP A 339 -7.32 24.53 -10.37
C ASP A 339 -6.76 23.14 -10.03
N TRP A 340 -7.63 22.15 -9.78
CA TRP A 340 -7.21 20.77 -9.54
C TRP A 340 -6.51 20.15 -10.75
N ILE A 341 -7.06 20.35 -11.95
CA ILE A 341 -6.45 19.85 -13.19
C ILE A 341 -5.13 20.54 -13.48
N GLN A 342 -5.03 21.83 -13.23
CA GLN A 342 -3.78 22.56 -13.37
C GLN A 342 -2.70 22.00 -12.43
N GLU A 343 -3.07 21.63 -11.20
CA GLU A 343 -2.15 21.04 -10.24
C GLU A 343 -1.70 19.63 -10.67
N LEU A 344 -2.63 18.80 -11.18
CA LEU A 344 -2.30 17.50 -11.77
C LEU A 344 -1.35 17.62 -12.97
N ILE A 345 -1.59 18.58 -13.87
CA ILE A 345 -0.74 18.82 -15.04
C ILE A 345 0.68 19.17 -14.62
N LYS A 346 0.83 20.06 -13.62
CA LYS A 346 2.14 20.45 -13.07
C LYS A 346 2.85 19.26 -12.43
N MET A 347 2.17 18.53 -11.55
CA MET A 347 2.75 17.44 -10.79
C MET A 347 3.14 16.24 -11.67
N LEU A 348 2.30 15.87 -12.64
CA LEU A 348 2.56 14.78 -13.58
C LEU A 348 3.41 15.20 -14.79
N LYS A 349 3.78 16.49 -14.90
CA LYS A 349 4.51 17.08 -16.02
C LYS A 349 3.90 16.71 -17.37
N VAL A 350 2.59 16.86 -17.49
CA VAL A 350 1.84 16.48 -18.69
C VAL A 350 2.28 17.37 -19.87
N GLN A 351 2.90 16.75 -20.88
CA GLN A 351 3.35 17.46 -22.08
C GLN A 351 2.20 17.60 -23.09
N ILE A 352 2.02 18.82 -23.61
CA ILE A 352 0.98 19.15 -24.61
C ILE A 352 1.64 19.85 -25.83
N ASP A 353 2.97 19.82 -25.93
CA ASP A 353 3.67 20.29 -27.13
C ASP A 353 3.71 19.19 -28.17
N TYR A 354 2.85 19.30 -29.17
CA TYR A 354 2.74 18.36 -30.27
C TYR A 354 3.36 18.88 -31.56
N THR A 355 4.14 19.97 -31.52
CA THR A 355 4.63 20.64 -32.74
C THR A 355 5.66 19.83 -33.53
N GLN A 356 6.33 18.83 -32.91
CA GLN A 356 7.45 18.09 -33.54
C GLN A 356 7.23 16.59 -33.76
N GLU A 357 6.21 15.97 -33.16
CA GLU A 357 5.89 14.54 -33.35
C GLU A 357 4.72 14.34 -34.32
N SER A 358 4.64 13.15 -34.94
CA SER A 358 3.47 12.74 -35.73
C SER A 358 2.21 12.81 -34.87
N HIS A 359 1.44 13.88 -35.03
CA HIS A 359 0.51 14.44 -34.03
C HIS A 359 -0.51 13.47 -33.42
N HIS A 360 -0.83 12.36 -34.09
CA HIS A 360 -1.83 11.41 -33.63
C HIS A 360 -1.29 10.44 -32.58
N GLU A 361 -0.05 9.98 -32.68
CA GLU A 361 0.51 8.99 -31.73
C GLU A 361 0.77 9.60 -30.34
N SER A 362 1.23 10.84 -30.29
CA SER A 362 1.57 11.53 -29.03
C SER A 362 0.34 11.83 -28.19
N LEU A 363 -0.77 12.23 -28.83
CA LEU A 363 -2.06 12.42 -28.18
C LEU A 363 -2.63 11.09 -27.65
N MET A 364 -2.45 10.03 -28.43
CA MET A 364 -2.88 8.68 -28.10
C MET A 364 -2.15 8.11 -26.88
N ARG A 365 -0.84 8.35 -26.76
CA ARG A 365 -0.02 7.83 -25.66
C ARG A 365 -0.08 8.67 -24.37
N ASN A 366 -0.65 9.88 -24.43
CA ASN A 366 -0.76 10.78 -23.28
C ASN A 366 -1.87 10.35 -22.30
N THR A 367 -1.61 9.27 -21.57
CA THR A 367 -2.52 8.71 -20.55
C THR A 367 -2.83 9.70 -19.42
N PRO A 368 -1.87 10.46 -18.87
CA PRO A 368 -2.16 11.48 -17.86
C PRO A 368 -3.18 12.54 -18.33
N LEU A 369 -3.06 13.00 -19.58
CA LEU A 369 -4.01 13.95 -20.16
C LEU A 369 -5.42 13.36 -20.28
N GLN A 370 -5.53 12.08 -20.67
CA GLN A 370 -6.80 11.37 -20.69
C GLN A 370 -7.47 11.41 -19.30
N PHE A 371 -6.74 11.10 -18.22
CA PHE A 371 -7.31 11.12 -16.87
C PHE A 371 -7.70 12.52 -16.41
N CYS A 372 -6.91 13.56 -16.76
CA CYS A 372 -7.30 14.95 -16.50
C CYS A 372 -8.64 15.29 -17.18
N MET A 373 -8.82 14.86 -18.43
CA MET A 373 -10.08 15.04 -19.15
C MET A 373 -11.21 14.22 -18.52
N SER A 374 -10.95 12.99 -18.07
CA SER A 374 -11.95 12.18 -17.34
C SER A 374 -12.44 12.85 -16.07
N ILE A 375 -11.53 13.44 -15.28
CA ILE A 375 -11.88 14.21 -14.08
C ILE A 375 -12.76 15.42 -14.45
N MET A 376 -12.33 16.24 -15.43
CA MET A 376 -13.14 17.39 -15.89
C MET A 376 -14.51 16.99 -16.42
N ASN A 377 -14.59 15.86 -17.13
CA ASN A 377 -15.84 15.33 -17.66
C ASN A 377 -16.79 14.89 -16.52
N SER A 378 -16.25 14.25 -15.48
CA SER A 378 -17.00 13.81 -14.30
C SER A 378 -17.50 15.00 -13.47
N LEU A 379 -16.61 15.94 -13.09
CA LEU A 379 -16.98 17.12 -12.31
C LEU A 379 -17.89 18.08 -13.08
N GLY A 380 -17.84 18.07 -14.42
CA GLY A 380 -18.71 18.86 -15.26
C GLY A 380 -20.10 18.25 -15.48
N PHE A 381 -20.35 17.02 -15.02
CA PHE A 381 -21.66 16.37 -15.10
C PHE A 381 -22.57 16.83 -13.96
N LYS A 382 -23.79 17.25 -14.30
CA LYS A 382 -24.79 17.76 -13.34
C LYS A 382 -26.05 16.89 -13.28
N GLY A 383 -25.93 15.63 -13.69
CA GLY A 383 -27.07 14.75 -13.96
C GLY A 383 -27.57 14.87 -15.39
N GLU A 384 -28.45 13.95 -15.77
CA GLU A 384 -28.98 13.84 -17.15
C GLU A 384 -29.87 15.02 -17.54
N ASN A 385 -30.56 15.59 -16.55
CA ASN A 385 -31.55 16.65 -16.74
C ASN A 385 -30.96 18.07 -16.68
N ALA A 386 -29.64 18.21 -16.52
CA ALA A 386 -28.98 19.50 -16.42
C ALA A 386 -27.82 19.62 -17.43
N PRO A 387 -27.59 20.82 -17.98
CA PRO A 387 -26.48 21.01 -18.91
C PRO A 387 -25.14 20.83 -18.20
N ARG A 388 -24.24 20.06 -18.83
CA ARG A 388 -22.83 19.96 -18.43
C ARG A 388 -22.16 21.33 -18.46
N THR A 389 -21.16 21.53 -17.60
CA THR A 389 -20.30 22.72 -17.65
C THR A 389 -19.54 22.78 -18.97
N PHE A 390 -19.08 23.98 -19.38
CA PHE A 390 -18.31 24.13 -20.61
C PHE A 390 -17.06 23.22 -20.64
N GLN A 391 -16.30 23.22 -19.54
CA GLN A 391 -15.12 22.35 -19.38
C GLN A 391 -15.49 20.85 -19.46
N GLY A 392 -16.61 20.46 -18.84
CA GLY A 392 -17.12 19.09 -18.93
C GLY A 392 -17.52 18.69 -20.35
N LYS A 393 -18.18 19.59 -21.10
CA LYS A 393 -18.52 19.35 -22.52
C LYS A 393 -17.26 19.21 -23.39
N PHE A 394 -16.28 20.09 -23.19
CA PHE A 394 -15.02 20.02 -23.91
C PHE A 394 -14.30 18.70 -23.63
N ALA A 395 -14.19 18.32 -22.36
CA ALA A 395 -13.57 17.07 -21.95
C ALA A 395 -14.31 15.85 -22.50
N TYR A 396 -15.64 15.87 -22.50
CA TYR A 396 -16.47 14.83 -23.13
C TYR A 396 -16.14 14.68 -24.62
N ILE A 397 -16.13 15.78 -25.38
CA ILE A 397 -15.78 15.74 -26.81
C ILE A 397 -14.35 15.21 -27.00
N PHE A 398 -13.39 15.70 -26.22
CA PHE A 398 -12.01 15.25 -26.28
C PHE A 398 -11.89 13.73 -26.08
N LEU A 399 -12.52 13.19 -25.04
CA LEU A 399 -12.50 11.76 -24.75
C LEU A 399 -13.14 10.93 -25.86
N ASN A 400 -14.25 11.41 -26.43
CA ASN A 400 -14.93 10.76 -27.55
C ASN A 400 -14.11 10.80 -28.85
N VAL A 401 -13.47 11.92 -29.17
CA VAL A 401 -12.58 12.02 -30.33
C VAL A 401 -11.38 11.09 -30.13
N ARG A 402 -10.79 11.06 -28.93
CA ARG A 402 -9.67 10.16 -28.63
C ARG A 402 -10.06 8.71 -28.81
N ILE A 403 -11.20 8.24 -28.26
CA ILE A 403 -11.60 6.83 -28.42
C ILE A 403 -11.88 6.48 -29.89
N ILE A 404 -12.47 7.39 -30.67
CA ILE A 404 -12.67 7.19 -32.11
C ILE A 404 -11.32 7.01 -32.82
N VAL A 405 -10.34 7.87 -32.53
CA VAL A 405 -8.99 7.77 -33.10
C VAL A 405 -8.32 6.45 -32.69
N VAL A 406 -8.41 6.05 -31.42
CA VAL A 406 -7.88 4.76 -30.94
C VAL A 406 -8.45 3.60 -31.75
N LEU A 407 -9.77 3.54 -31.87
CA LEU A 407 -10.46 2.45 -32.54
C LEU A 407 -10.18 2.45 -34.05
N ALA A 408 -10.13 3.62 -34.69
CA ALA A 408 -9.80 3.74 -36.10
C ALA A 408 -8.35 3.29 -36.39
N THR A 409 -7.39 3.69 -35.56
CA THR A 409 -5.98 3.27 -35.67
C THR A 409 -5.83 1.77 -35.45
N LEU A 410 -6.50 1.20 -34.45
CA LEU A 410 -6.48 -0.25 -34.21
C LEU A 410 -7.08 -1.02 -35.39
N ALA A 411 -8.26 -0.62 -35.88
CA ALA A 411 -8.92 -1.27 -37.02
C ALA A 411 -8.06 -1.21 -38.29
N SER A 412 -7.41 -0.07 -38.54
CA SER A 412 -6.54 0.13 -39.71
C SER A 412 -5.28 -0.75 -39.66
N ASN A 413 -4.73 -0.96 -38.47
CA ASN A 413 -3.50 -1.74 -38.25
C ASN A 413 -3.74 -3.22 -37.88
N THR A 414 -4.99 -3.67 -37.78
CA THR A 414 -5.29 -5.08 -37.46
C THR A 414 -4.90 -6.00 -38.62
N PRO A 415 -4.02 -7.01 -38.41
CA PRO A 415 -3.59 -7.92 -39.46
C PRO A 415 -4.77 -8.66 -40.12
N PRO A 416 -4.72 -8.95 -41.43
CA PRO A 416 -5.83 -9.60 -42.14
C PRO A 416 -6.27 -10.93 -41.51
N GLN A 417 -5.31 -11.68 -40.95
CA GLN A 417 -5.55 -12.97 -40.29
C GLN A 417 -6.30 -12.87 -38.94
N ALA A 418 -6.32 -11.68 -38.33
CA ALA A 418 -7.01 -11.40 -37.07
C ALA A 418 -8.39 -10.75 -37.28
N ARG A 419 -8.66 -10.16 -38.46
CA ARG A 419 -9.92 -9.47 -38.76
C ARG A 419 -11.15 -10.37 -38.71
N ASP A 420 -10.99 -11.66 -39.03
CA ASP A 420 -12.09 -12.64 -39.01
C ASP A 420 -12.32 -13.29 -37.62
N LYS A 421 -11.41 -13.06 -36.65
CA LYS A 421 -11.44 -13.71 -35.32
C LYS A 421 -11.52 -12.73 -34.15
N MET A 422 -11.40 -11.43 -34.40
CA MET A 422 -11.24 -10.42 -33.38
C MET A 422 -12.11 -9.21 -33.76
N SER A 423 -13.28 -9.06 -33.12
CA SER A 423 -13.96 -7.77 -33.15
C SER A 423 -13.18 -6.77 -32.29
N PRO A 424 -13.04 -5.50 -32.70
CA PRO A 424 -12.54 -4.44 -31.82
C PRO A 424 -13.33 -4.30 -30.51
N LEU A 425 -14.53 -4.91 -30.43
CA LEU A 425 -15.38 -4.99 -29.25
C LEU A 425 -15.18 -6.26 -28.40
N ASP A 426 -14.43 -7.26 -28.89
CA ASP A 426 -14.26 -8.58 -28.22
C ASP A 426 -13.13 -8.60 -27.16
N GLU A 427 -12.26 -7.59 -27.13
CA GLU A 427 -11.34 -7.34 -26.01
C GLU A 427 -11.78 -6.14 -25.14
N PRO A 428 -12.94 -6.18 -24.49
CA PRO A 428 -13.31 -5.10 -23.58
C PRO A 428 -12.36 -5.07 -22.36
N GLY A 429 -11.74 -6.20 -21.99
CA GLY A 429 -10.93 -6.32 -20.77
C GLY A 429 -9.58 -5.58 -20.76
N LYS A 430 -8.95 -5.35 -21.93
CA LYS A 430 -7.64 -4.68 -22.00
C LYS A 430 -7.74 -3.19 -22.32
N PHE A 431 -8.83 -2.73 -22.94
CA PHE A 431 -8.98 -1.34 -23.36
C PHE A 431 -10.30 -0.67 -22.95
N PHE A 432 -11.36 -1.40 -22.57
CA PHE A 432 -12.67 -0.83 -22.22
C PHE A 432 -13.10 -1.02 -20.75
N ALA A 433 -12.62 -2.05 -20.05
CA ALA A 433 -13.13 -2.46 -18.73
C ALA A 433 -12.70 -1.54 -17.58
N LYS A 434 -11.86 -0.53 -17.84
CA LYS A 434 -11.56 0.54 -16.88
C LYS A 434 -12.14 1.91 -17.27
N HIS A 435 -12.85 2.01 -18.40
CA HIS A 435 -13.00 3.30 -19.08
C HIS A 435 -14.44 3.71 -19.44
N VAL A 436 -15.46 2.94 -19.03
CA VAL A 436 -16.89 3.26 -19.28
C VAL A 436 -17.77 3.07 -18.03
N HIS A 437 -17.32 3.53 -16.85
CA HIS A 437 -18.21 3.61 -15.67
C HIS A 437 -18.93 4.96 -15.50
N TYR A 438 -18.83 5.88 -16.47
CA TYR A 438 -19.47 7.21 -16.39
C TYR A 438 -20.74 7.39 -17.23
N THR A 439 -21.40 6.32 -17.65
CA THR A 439 -22.66 6.43 -18.40
C THR A 439 -23.81 5.56 -17.89
N TYR A 440 -23.62 4.68 -16.91
CA TYR A 440 -24.75 3.92 -16.36
C TYR A 440 -24.51 3.52 -14.89
N ALA A 441 -25.22 4.19 -13.99
CA ALA A 441 -25.80 3.61 -12.77
C ALA A 441 -26.94 4.54 -12.30
N PRO A 442 -28.10 3.99 -11.87
CA PRO A 442 -29.29 4.75 -11.47
C PRO A 442 -29.11 5.62 -10.23
#